data_AF-A0A1H3TCC5-F1
#
_entry.id   AF-A0A1H3TCC5-F1
#
_cell.length_a   1.000
_cell.length_b   1.000
_cell.length_c   1.000
_cell.angle_alpha   90.00
_cell.angle_beta   90.00
_cell.angle_gamma   90.00
#
_symmetry.space_group_name_H-M   'P 1'
#
loop_
_entity.id
_entity.type
_entity.pdbx_description
1 polymer ?
#
loop_
_entity_poly.entity_id
_entity_poly.type
_entity_poly.pdbx_seq_one_letter_code
_entity_poly.pdbx_strand_id
1 'polypeptide(L)'
;MTEGWINEPWMAAVFAIFAWWFSTGAILFVVRRSDAGDRTAHGRSVVLGVPFLALGIAGLIVTSGELTAVNIYLSFASVLLVWGWVELAFLAGVITGPERGECPPLLTGWARFVRAWTAMSHHEILLLLTLFAVMVVSHPAENPFGLYAYLILFFARISAKLNLFFGVPRINTEFLPHPLQHLKSYFRQGPISIAFPISVTILSVATLSFAAHLISVNDPATTIGFALLTTLAGLAALEHWLMVVPLPDAKLWRWMLPATTTHQEGTDP
;
A
#
# COMPACT_ATOMS: atom_id res chain seq x y z
N MET A 1 -24.55 20.86 -14.32
CA MET A 1 -23.33 21.64 -13.98
C MET A 1 -22.25 20.80 -13.29
N THR A 2 -22.57 19.68 -12.63
CA THR A 2 -21.59 18.78 -11.99
C THR A 2 -20.87 17.81 -12.95
N GLU A 3 -21.38 17.61 -14.16
CA GLU A 3 -20.84 16.61 -15.11
C GLU A 3 -19.56 17.04 -15.83
N GLY A 4 -19.25 18.34 -15.92
CA GLY A 4 -18.05 18.80 -16.62
C GLY A 4 -16.76 18.50 -15.86
N TRP A 5 -16.83 18.47 -14.53
CA TRP A 5 -15.64 18.44 -13.68
C TRP A 5 -15.10 17.02 -13.48
N ILE A 6 -15.98 16.03 -13.40
CA ILE A 6 -15.57 14.63 -13.18
C ILE A 6 -14.69 14.11 -14.34
N ASN A 7 -14.85 14.69 -15.54
CA ASN A 7 -14.13 14.29 -16.74
C ASN A 7 -12.76 14.95 -16.94
N GLU A 8 -12.34 15.82 -16.02
CA GLU A 8 -11.04 16.49 -16.14
C GLU A 8 -9.89 15.62 -15.58
N PRO A 9 -8.83 15.34 -16.36
CA PRO A 9 -7.74 14.47 -15.92
C PRO A 9 -6.99 14.98 -14.67
N TRP A 10 -6.89 16.29 -14.50
CA TRP A 10 -6.21 16.87 -13.34
C TRP A 10 -7.00 16.64 -12.04
N MET A 11 -8.33 16.56 -12.09
CA MET A 11 -9.15 16.22 -10.93
C MET A 11 -8.95 14.76 -10.53
N ALA A 12 -8.83 13.88 -11.53
CA ALA A 12 -8.48 12.48 -11.30
C ALA A 12 -7.14 12.36 -10.55
N ALA A 13 -6.12 13.10 -11.00
CA ALA A 13 -4.83 13.12 -10.33
C ALA A 13 -4.92 13.64 -8.88
N VAL A 14 -5.62 14.75 -8.64
CA VAL A 14 -5.84 15.29 -7.28
C VAL A 14 -6.58 14.27 -6.41
N PHE A 15 -7.62 13.63 -6.93
CA PHE A 15 -8.36 12.59 -6.23
C PHE A 15 -7.46 11.40 -5.88
N ALA A 16 -6.64 10.90 -6.81
CA ALA A 16 -5.72 9.81 -6.55
C ALA A 16 -4.68 10.16 -5.48
N ILE A 17 -4.09 11.36 -5.54
CA ILE A 17 -3.13 11.85 -4.53
C ILE A 17 -3.81 11.94 -3.17
N PHE A 18 -4.99 12.56 -3.10
CA PHE A 18 -5.75 12.69 -1.85
C PHE A 18 -6.12 11.32 -1.29
N ALA A 19 -6.69 10.44 -2.11
CA ALA A 19 -7.14 9.12 -1.68
C ALA A 19 -5.98 8.27 -1.17
N TRP A 20 -4.83 8.30 -1.86
CA TRP A 20 -3.58 7.63 -1.44
C TRP A 20 -3.08 8.15 -0.08
N TRP A 21 -2.97 9.47 0.07
CA TRP A 21 -2.50 10.09 1.31
C TRP A 21 -3.46 9.83 2.47
N PHE A 22 -4.75 10.03 2.22
CA PHE A 22 -5.81 9.82 3.19
C PHE A 22 -5.90 8.36 3.63
N SER A 23 -5.86 7.40 2.70
CA SER A 23 -5.94 5.98 3.04
C SER A 23 -4.74 5.53 3.88
N THR A 24 -3.52 5.91 3.48
CA THR A 24 -2.29 5.59 4.21
C THR A 24 -2.33 6.20 5.61
N GLY A 25 -2.73 7.46 5.71
CA GLY A 25 -2.88 8.17 6.97
C GLY A 25 -3.94 7.57 7.90
N ALA A 26 -5.11 7.23 7.37
CA ALA A 26 -6.21 6.63 8.13
C ALA A 26 -5.81 5.27 8.72
N ILE A 27 -5.13 4.43 7.93
CA ILE A 27 -4.64 3.12 8.39
C ILE A 27 -3.64 3.31 9.54
N LEU A 28 -2.64 4.18 9.36
CA LEU A 28 -1.64 4.45 10.39
C LEU A 28 -2.27 5.01 11.68
N PHE A 29 -3.25 5.90 11.55
CA PHE A 29 -3.99 6.45 12.69
C PHE A 29 -4.73 5.35 13.46
N VAL A 30 -5.46 4.47 12.77
CA VAL A 30 -6.20 3.36 13.40
C VAL A 30 -5.25 2.38 14.09
N VAL A 31 -4.15 2.01 13.44
CA VAL A 31 -3.16 1.08 13.99
C VAL A 31 -2.51 1.66 15.23
N ARG A 32 -2.12 2.94 15.22
CA ARG A 32 -1.49 3.58 16.38
C ARG A 32 -2.44 3.83 17.53
N ARG A 33 -3.70 4.15 17.23
CA ARG A 33 -4.75 4.16 18.25
C ARG A 33 -4.91 2.78 18.88
N SER A 34 -4.69 1.72 18.11
CA SER A 34 -4.71 0.34 18.61
C SER A 34 -3.48 -0.01 19.43
N ASP A 35 -2.29 0.50 19.07
CA ASP A 35 -1.05 0.36 19.86
C ASP A 35 -1.20 0.98 21.26
N ALA A 36 -1.95 2.09 21.38
CA ALA A 36 -2.23 2.76 22.65
C ALA A 36 -3.39 2.13 23.45
N GLY A 37 -4.06 1.11 22.91
CA GLY A 37 -5.23 0.46 23.51
C GLY A 37 -4.92 -0.87 24.17
N ASP A 38 -5.96 -1.60 24.56
CA ASP A 38 -5.84 -2.93 25.17
C ASP A 38 -5.32 -3.99 24.19
N ARG A 39 -4.90 -5.14 24.72
CA ARG A 39 -4.36 -6.29 23.95
C ARG A 39 -5.26 -6.78 22.80
N THR A 40 -6.55 -6.48 22.82
CA THR A 40 -7.52 -6.86 21.77
C THR A 40 -7.80 -5.74 20.76
N ALA A 41 -7.25 -4.54 20.96
CA ALA A 41 -7.53 -3.36 20.14
C ALA A 41 -7.16 -3.57 18.66
N HIS A 42 -6.03 -4.21 18.39
CA HIS A 42 -5.61 -4.56 17.04
C HIS A 42 -6.61 -5.49 16.33
N GLY A 43 -7.05 -6.57 17.00
CA GLY A 43 -8.06 -7.49 16.47
C GLY A 43 -9.40 -6.79 16.21
N ARG A 44 -9.83 -5.94 17.14
CA ARG A 44 -11.07 -5.16 16.98
C ARG A 44 -11.01 -4.22 15.78
N SER A 45 -9.89 -3.54 15.55
CA SER A 45 -9.71 -2.66 14.39
C SER A 45 -9.83 -3.40 13.06
N VAL A 46 -9.29 -4.62 12.96
CA VAL A 46 -9.44 -5.46 11.76
C VAL A 46 -10.89 -5.91 11.55
N VAL A 47 -11.56 -6.34 12.62
CA VAL A 47 -12.98 -6.77 12.56
C VAL A 47 -13.88 -5.59 12.17
N LEU A 48 -13.68 -4.42 12.78
CA LEU A 48 -14.39 -3.19 12.43
C LEU A 48 -14.08 -2.71 11.01
N GLY A 49 -12.95 -3.14 10.44
CA GLY A 49 -12.57 -2.89 9.06
C GLY A 49 -13.33 -3.75 8.02
N VAL A 50 -13.87 -4.91 8.42
CA VAL A 50 -14.52 -5.88 7.49
C VAL A 50 -15.65 -5.25 6.65
N PRO A 51 -16.52 -4.38 7.19
CA PRO A 51 -17.52 -3.68 6.38
C PRO A 51 -16.91 -2.88 5.21
N PHE A 52 -15.73 -2.29 5.37
CA PHE A 52 -15.05 -1.57 4.29
C PHE A 52 -14.52 -2.52 3.21
N LEU A 53 -14.03 -3.70 3.60
CA LEU A 53 -13.67 -4.75 2.64
C LEU A 53 -14.90 -5.18 1.83
N ALA A 54 -16.02 -5.47 2.51
CA ALA A 54 -17.26 -5.88 1.86
C ALA A 54 -17.78 -4.78 0.91
N LEU A 55 -17.74 -3.52 1.35
CA LEU A 55 -18.11 -2.37 0.53
C LEU A 55 -17.21 -2.23 -0.70
N GLY A 56 -15.90 -2.43 -0.56
CA GLY A 56 -14.96 -2.40 -1.68
C GLY A 56 -15.21 -3.53 -2.68
N ILE A 57 -15.49 -4.75 -2.22
CA ILE A 57 -15.85 -5.86 -3.13
C ILE A 57 -17.17 -5.57 -3.84
N ALA A 58 -18.19 -5.11 -3.11
CA ALA A 58 -19.47 -4.74 -3.70
C ALA A 58 -19.33 -3.62 -4.74
N GLY A 59 -18.53 -2.59 -4.43
CA GLY A 59 -18.24 -1.51 -5.36
C GLY A 59 -17.54 -1.98 -6.64
N LEU A 60 -16.60 -2.92 -6.54
CA LEU A 60 -15.96 -3.52 -7.72
C LEU A 60 -16.95 -4.33 -8.57
N ILE A 61 -17.85 -5.08 -7.95
CA ILE A 61 -18.88 -5.85 -8.68
C ILE A 61 -19.86 -4.91 -9.40
N VAL A 62 -20.29 -3.83 -8.75
CA VAL A 62 -21.24 -2.87 -9.34
C VAL A 62 -20.60 -2.08 -10.48
N THR A 63 -19.31 -1.75 -10.35
CA THR A 63 -18.61 -0.87 -11.31
C THR A 63 -17.94 -1.60 -12.47
N SER A 64 -17.91 -2.93 -12.46
CA SER A 64 -17.27 -3.73 -13.51
C SER A 64 -18.08 -3.80 -14.80
N GLY A 65 -19.40 -3.60 -14.73
CA GLY A 65 -20.31 -3.82 -15.86
C GLY A 65 -20.40 -2.70 -16.90
N GLU A 66 -19.97 -1.47 -16.58
CA GLU A 66 -20.10 -0.32 -17.47
C GLU A 66 -18.88 0.59 -17.39
N LEU A 67 -18.35 1.00 -18.54
CA LEU A 67 -17.24 1.95 -18.64
C LEU A 67 -17.72 3.40 -18.60
N THR A 68 -17.88 3.93 -17.39
CA THR A 68 -18.20 5.36 -17.17
C THR A 68 -17.18 6.02 -16.24
N ALA A 69 -17.05 7.34 -16.34
CA ALA A 69 -16.18 8.13 -15.47
C ALA A 69 -16.44 7.86 -13.98
N VAL A 70 -17.71 7.83 -13.57
CA VAL A 70 -18.12 7.57 -12.19
C VAL A 70 -17.72 6.16 -11.77
N ASN A 71 -17.95 5.15 -12.60
CA ASN A 71 -17.57 3.78 -12.30
C ASN A 71 -16.05 3.62 -12.20
N ILE A 72 -15.28 4.37 -12.96
CA ILE A 72 -13.81 4.38 -12.85
C ILE A 72 -13.37 4.92 -11.48
N TYR A 73 -13.88 6.07 -11.05
CA TYR A 73 -13.59 6.62 -9.72
C TYR A 73 -14.01 5.67 -8.59
N LEU A 74 -15.22 5.10 -8.70
CA LEU A 74 -15.75 4.18 -7.71
C LEU A 74 -14.95 2.87 -7.69
N SER A 75 -14.54 2.32 -8.83
CA SER A 75 -13.71 1.12 -8.90
C SER A 75 -12.34 1.34 -8.26
N PHE A 76 -11.72 2.51 -8.51
CA PHE A 76 -10.46 2.91 -7.87
C PHE A 76 -10.61 3.06 -6.35
N ALA A 77 -11.64 3.77 -5.87
CA ALA A 77 -11.91 3.91 -4.44
C ALA A 77 -12.18 2.54 -3.79
N SER A 78 -12.92 1.68 -4.48
CA SER A 78 -13.23 0.32 -4.03
C SER A 78 -11.97 -0.54 -3.87
N VAL A 79 -11.03 -0.44 -4.82
CA VAL A 79 -9.71 -1.07 -4.71
C VAL A 79 -8.95 -0.57 -3.49
N LEU A 80 -8.95 0.74 -3.23
CA LEU A 80 -8.29 1.29 -2.03
C LEU A 80 -8.94 0.82 -0.73
N LEU A 81 -10.25 0.58 -0.69
CA LEU A 81 -10.92 0.00 0.48
C LEU A 81 -10.50 -1.46 0.71
N VAL A 82 -10.51 -2.28 -0.35
CA VAL A 82 -10.06 -3.69 -0.27
C VAL A 82 -8.60 -3.74 0.16
N TRP A 83 -7.73 -2.98 -0.52
CA TRP A 83 -6.31 -2.89 -0.22
C TRP A 83 -6.06 -2.38 1.19
N GLY A 84 -6.76 -1.32 1.59
CA GLY A 84 -6.59 -0.69 2.89
C GLY A 84 -6.95 -1.63 4.04
N TRP A 85 -7.96 -2.49 3.87
CA TRP A 85 -8.27 -3.52 4.84
C TRP A 85 -7.18 -4.60 4.93
N VAL A 86 -6.66 -5.07 3.79
CA VAL A 86 -5.55 -6.05 3.75
C VAL A 86 -4.32 -5.50 4.46
N GLU A 87 -3.99 -4.24 4.22
CA GLU A 87 -2.87 -3.56 4.88
C GLU A 87 -3.11 -3.33 6.36
N LEU A 88 -4.32 -2.92 6.75
CA LEU A 88 -4.71 -2.78 8.16
C LEU A 88 -4.56 -4.12 8.90
N ALA A 89 -4.99 -5.23 8.30
CA ALA A 89 -4.87 -6.56 8.88
C ALA A 89 -3.42 -7.01 9.09
N PHE A 90 -2.53 -6.62 8.18
CA PHE A 90 -1.09 -6.85 8.28
C PHE A 90 -0.45 -5.98 9.36
N LEU A 91 -0.67 -4.66 9.32
CA LEU A 91 -0.11 -3.70 10.28
C LEU A 91 -0.61 -3.94 11.70
N ALA A 92 -1.86 -4.40 11.87
CA ALA A 92 -2.40 -4.80 13.17
C ALA A 92 -1.77 -6.10 13.71
N GLY A 93 -0.95 -6.82 12.93
CA GLY A 93 -0.33 -8.07 13.35
C GLY A 93 -1.30 -9.25 13.44
N VAL A 94 -2.55 -9.10 12.97
CA VAL A 94 -3.58 -10.13 13.03
C VAL A 94 -3.35 -11.17 11.95
N ILE A 95 -3.04 -10.72 10.73
CA ILE A 95 -2.72 -11.57 9.58
C ILE A 95 -1.23 -11.41 9.28
N THR A 96 -0.41 -12.03 10.14
CA THR A 96 1.04 -12.17 9.97
C THR A 96 1.40 -13.65 9.92
N GLY A 97 2.61 -13.97 9.43
CA GLY A 97 3.09 -15.34 9.31
C GLY A 97 3.15 -16.10 10.64
N PRO A 98 3.33 -17.43 10.62
CA PRO A 98 3.46 -18.23 11.84
C PRO A 98 4.71 -17.86 12.66
N GLU A 99 5.72 -17.27 12.03
CA GLU A 99 6.94 -16.83 12.70
C GLU A 99 6.78 -15.42 13.27
N ARG A 100 6.71 -15.34 14.61
CA ARG A 100 6.53 -14.09 15.37
C ARG A 100 7.78 -13.64 16.14
N GLY A 101 8.88 -14.39 16.02
CA GLY A 101 10.16 -14.09 16.64
C GLY A 101 11.08 -13.25 15.76
N GLU A 102 12.15 -12.73 16.35
CA GLU A 102 13.23 -12.07 15.62
C GLU A 102 14.04 -13.09 14.81
N CYS A 103 14.68 -12.63 13.73
CA CYS A 103 15.53 -13.46 12.90
C CYS A 103 16.78 -13.91 13.68
N PRO A 104 17.04 -15.23 13.79
CA PRO A 104 18.26 -15.71 14.41
C PRO A 104 19.52 -15.15 13.71
N PRO A 105 20.54 -14.70 14.47
CA PRO A 105 21.67 -13.96 13.92
C PRO A 105 22.58 -14.78 12.99
N LEU A 106 22.54 -16.12 13.06
CA LEU A 106 23.34 -17.00 12.21
C LEU A 106 22.70 -17.31 10.84
N LEU A 107 21.44 -16.92 10.60
CA LEU A 107 20.78 -17.22 9.33
C LEU A 107 21.24 -16.24 8.24
N THR A 108 21.77 -16.80 7.15
CA THR A 108 22.22 -16.04 5.98
C THR A 108 21.62 -16.58 4.68
N GLY A 109 21.64 -15.77 3.62
CA GLY A 109 21.22 -16.16 2.28
C GLY A 109 19.78 -16.68 2.20
N TRP A 110 19.61 -17.84 1.57
CA TRP A 110 18.30 -18.46 1.32
C TRP A 110 17.54 -18.83 2.60
N ALA A 111 18.23 -19.33 3.62
CA ALA A 111 17.58 -19.71 4.88
C ALA A 111 16.95 -18.50 5.60
N ARG A 112 17.63 -17.34 5.53
CA ARG A 112 17.07 -16.06 6.00
C ARG A 112 15.87 -15.61 5.17
N PHE A 113 15.92 -15.79 3.85
CA PHE A 113 14.81 -15.47 2.95
C PHE A 113 13.56 -16.31 3.26
N VAL A 114 13.71 -17.63 3.37
CA VAL A 114 12.61 -18.53 3.73
C VAL A 114 12.02 -18.13 5.09
N ARG A 115 12.87 -17.81 6.08
CA ARG A 115 12.39 -17.35 7.40
C ARG A 115 11.62 -16.03 7.32
N ALA A 116 12.11 -15.06 6.55
CA ALA A 116 11.42 -13.78 6.33
C ALA A 116 10.07 -13.98 5.61
N TRP A 117 10.05 -14.82 4.58
CA TRP A 117 8.83 -15.21 3.89
C TRP A 117 7.84 -15.86 4.85
N THR A 118 8.29 -16.81 5.67
CA THR A 118 7.44 -17.47 6.66
C THR A 118 6.85 -16.44 7.63
N ALA A 119 7.61 -15.45 8.10
CA ALA A 119 7.10 -14.38 8.99
C ALA A 119 6.00 -13.50 8.35
N MET A 120 5.88 -13.49 7.02
CA MET A 120 4.91 -12.67 6.28
C MET A 120 3.88 -13.49 5.48
N SER A 121 4.04 -14.81 5.43
CA SER A 121 3.36 -15.70 4.47
C SER A 121 1.84 -15.57 4.43
N HIS A 122 1.16 -15.51 5.57
CA HIS A 122 -0.30 -15.34 5.61
C HIS A 122 -0.77 -14.06 4.92
N HIS A 123 -0.01 -12.97 5.05
CA HIS A 123 -0.33 -11.72 4.39
C HIS A 123 -0.06 -11.78 2.88
N GLU A 124 1.01 -12.45 2.44
CA GLU A 124 1.26 -12.66 1.00
C GLU A 124 0.17 -13.53 0.36
N ILE A 125 -0.27 -14.58 1.06
CA ILE A 125 -1.39 -15.41 0.61
C ILE A 125 -2.67 -14.58 0.55
N LEU A 126 -2.95 -13.75 1.56
CA LEU A 126 -4.11 -12.87 1.54
C LEU A 126 -4.07 -11.91 0.36
N LEU A 127 -2.93 -11.26 0.10
CA LEU A 127 -2.73 -10.37 -1.05
C LEU A 127 -2.98 -11.06 -2.40
N LEU A 128 -2.54 -12.31 -2.54
CA LEU A 128 -2.77 -13.13 -3.73
C LEU A 128 -4.23 -13.57 -3.86
N LEU A 129 -4.89 -13.95 -2.76
CA LEU A 129 -6.30 -14.30 -2.75
C LEU A 129 -7.17 -13.12 -3.12
N THR A 130 -6.88 -11.92 -2.59
CA THR A 130 -7.60 -10.72 -2.97
C THR A 130 -7.30 -10.29 -4.40
N LEU A 131 -6.06 -10.48 -4.91
CA LEU A 131 -5.77 -10.31 -6.34
C LEU A 131 -6.64 -11.23 -7.20
N PHE A 132 -6.72 -12.51 -6.84
CA PHE A 132 -7.54 -13.49 -7.54
C PHE A 132 -9.02 -13.12 -7.52
N ALA A 133 -9.54 -12.71 -6.37
CA ALA A 133 -10.92 -12.25 -6.24
C ALA A 133 -11.21 -11.03 -7.15
N VAL A 134 -10.32 -10.04 -7.16
CA VAL A 134 -10.44 -8.86 -8.04
C VAL A 134 -10.40 -9.26 -9.51
N MET A 135 -9.51 -10.18 -9.90
CA MET A 135 -9.45 -10.70 -11.27
C MET A 135 -10.76 -11.39 -11.67
N VAL A 136 -11.31 -12.26 -10.82
CA VAL A 136 -12.57 -12.96 -11.11
C VAL A 136 -13.73 -11.98 -11.28
N VAL A 137 -13.85 -10.98 -10.40
CA VAL A 137 -14.88 -9.94 -10.49
C VAL A 137 -14.72 -9.09 -11.76
N SER A 138 -13.50 -8.98 -12.28
CA SER A 138 -13.17 -8.15 -13.44
C SER A 138 -13.18 -8.90 -14.79
N HIS A 139 -13.45 -10.21 -14.85
CA HIS A 139 -13.23 -11.03 -16.06
C HIS A 139 -14.53 -11.53 -16.73
N PRO A 140 -15.49 -10.63 -17.00
CA PRO A 140 -15.54 -10.04 -18.34
C PRO A 140 -15.90 -8.54 -18.34
N ALA A 141 -15.24 -7.75 -17.49
CA ALA A 141 -15.63 -6.38 -17.20
C ALA A 141 -15.35 -5.41 -18.36
N GLU A 142 -16.30 -4.50 -18.61
CA GLU A 142 -16.11 -3.34 -19.47
C GLU A 142 -15.15 -2.32 -18.83
N ASN A 143 -15.06 -2.32 -17.51
CA ASN A 143 -14.19 -1.44 -16.72
C ASN A 143 -13.00 -2.20 -16.11
N PRO A 144 -11.80 -2.19 -16.74
CA PRO A 144 -10.61 -2.89 -16.24
C PRO A 144 -9.80 -2.06 -15.22
N PHE A 145 -10.15 -0.79 -14.99
CA PHE A 145 -9.30 0.14 -14.25
C PHE A 145 -9.13 -0.24 -12.76
N GLY A 146 -10.15 -0.85 -12.15
CA GLY A 146 -10.04 -1.40 -10.80
C GLY A 146 -8.95 -2.48 -10.70
N LEU A 147 -8.93 -3.43 -11.64
CA LEU A 147 -7.91 -4.48 -11.70
C LEU A 147 -6.51 -3.89 -11.89
N TYR A 148 -6.35 -2.93 -12.80
CA TYR A 148 -5.07 -2.28 -13.06
C TYR A 148 -4.56 -1.51 -11.83
N ALA A 149 -5.43 -0.80 -11.12
CA ALA A 149 -5.07 -0.12 -9.89
C ALA A 149 -4.59 -1.13 -8.83
N TYR A 150 -5.30 -2.25 -8.67
CA TYR A 150 -4.90 -3.29 -7.74
C TYR A 150 -3.55 -3.92 -8.12
N LEU A 151 -3.29 -4.17 -9.40
CA LEU A 151 -2.02 -4.70 -9.88
C LEU A 151 -0.83 -3.78 -9.59
N ILE A 152 -1.01 -2.45 -9.75
CA ILE A 152 0.01 -1.46 -9.40
C ILE A 152 0.33 -1.56 -7.90
N LEU A 153 -0.69 -1.56 -7.04
CA LEU A 153 -0.53 -1.68 -5.60
C LEU A 153 0.17 -2.99 -5.21
N PHE A 154 -0.27 -4.10 -5.78
CA PHE A 154 0.30 -5.42 -5.56
C PHE A 154 1.78 -5.45 -5.93
N PHE A 155 2.13 -4.99 -7.14
CA PHE A 155 3.53 -4.95 -7.58
C PHE A 155 4.37 -4.06 -6.68
N ALA A 156 3.91 -2.83 -6.41
CA ALA A 156 4.61 -1.86 -5.57
C ALA A 156 4.88 -2.42 -4.16
N ARG A 157 3.94 -3.17 -3.59
CA ARG A 157 4.08 -3.79 -2.27
C ARG A 157 5.14 -4.90 -2.27
N ILE A 158 5.09 -5.79 -3.26
CA ILE A 158 6.06 -6.90 -3.35
C ILE A 158 7.47 -6.33 -3.61
N SER A 159 7.60 -5.37 -4.52
CA SER A 159 8.90 -4.74 -4.80
C SER A 159 9.45 -3.99 -3.60
N ALA A 160 8.61 -3.26 -2.84
CA ALA A 160 9.01 -2.59 -1.60
C ALA A 160 9.57 -3.59 -0.57
N LYS A 161 8.87 -4.71 -0.32
CA LYS A 161 9.32 -5.75 0.62
C LYS A 161 10.65 -6.37 0.19
N LEU A 162 10.80 -6.66 -1.11
CA LEU A 162 12.06 -7.19 -1.65
C LEU A 162 13.21 -6.18 -1.49
N ASN A 163 12.97 -4.90 -1.77
CA ASN A 163 13.96 -3.85 -1.56
C ASN A 163 14.41 -3.76 -0.09
N LEU A 164 13.47 -3.79 0.85
CA LEU A 164 13.76 -3.81 2.29
C LEU A 164 14.53 -5.06 2.75
N PHE A 165 14.24 -6.22 2.14
CA PHE A 165 14.93 -7.48 2.43
C PHE A 165 16.36 -7.50 1.89
N PHE A 166 16.56 -7.14 0.61
CA PHE A 166 17.87 -7.20 -0.05
C PHE A 166 18.81 -6.08 0.40
N GLY A 167 18.26 -4.90 0.69
CA GLY A 167 19.01 -3.77 1.22
C GLY A 167 18.62 -2.45 0.57
N VAL A 168 18.31 -1.49 1.44
CA VAL A 168 18.17 -0.07 1.07
C VAL A 168 18.83 0.83 2.12
N PRO A 169 19.30 2.04 1.73
CA PRO A 169 19.97 2.97 2.65
C PRO A 169 19.06 3.44 3.80
N ARG A 170 17.76 3.58 3.54
CA ARG A 170 16.79 4.20 4.43
C ARG A 170 15.64 3.24 4.69
N ILE A 171 15.45 2.90 5.97
CA ILE A 171 14.32 2.08 6.42
C ILE A 171 13.50 2.92 7.40
N ASN A 172 12.24 3.14 7.05
CA ASN A 172 11.29 3.92 7.81
C ASN A 172 10.69 3.13 8.98
N THR A 173 11.57 2.67 9.88
CA THR A 173 11.18 1.81 11.02
C THR A 173 10.26 2.49 12.03
N GLU A 174 10.15 3.82 12.00
CA GLU A 174 9.23 4.64 12.81
C GLU A 174 7.76 4.44 12.46
N PHE A 175 7.47 3.92 11.25
CA PHE A 175 6.11 3.62 10.80
C PHE A 175 5.69 2.19 11.11
N LEU A 176 6.61 1.35 11.61
CA LEU A 176 6.29 -0.03 11.98
C LEU A 176 5.58 -0.05 13.34
N PRO A 177 4.32 -0.54 13.40
CA PRO A 177 3.57 -0.64 14.64
C PRO A 177 4.14 -1.73 15.55
N HIS A 178 3.73 -1.73 16.82
CA HIS A 178 4.28 -2.63 17.83
C HIS A 178 4.26 -4.12 17.41
N PRO A 179 3.17 -4.65 16.82
CA PRO A 179 3.11 -6.07 16.40
C PRO A 179 4.13 -6.45 15.33
N LEU A 180 4.64 -5.49 14.56
CA LEU A 180 5.58 -5.74 13.45
C LEU A 180 7.02 -5.43 13.80
N GLN A 181 7.34 -5.06 15.05
CA GLN A 181 8.72 -4.71 15.43
C GLN A 181 9.72 -5.86 15.21
N HIS A 182 9.31 -7.12 15.40
CA HIS A 182 10.13 -8.29 15.10
C HIS A 182 10.64 -8.34 13.64
N LEU A 183 9.90 -7.76 12.68
CA LEU A 183 10.29 -7.72 11.26
C LEU A 183 11.51 -6.84 11.01
N LYS A 184 11.82 -5.89 11.90
CA LYS A 184 13.02 -5.04 11.79
C LYS A 184 14.30 -5.88 11.69
N SER A 185 14.36 -7.00 12.41
CA SER A 185 15.49 -7.94 12.37
C SER A 185 15.71 -8.62 11.01
N TYR A 186 14.66 -8.68 10.19
CA TYR A 186 14.72 -9.26 8.84
C TYR A 186 15.11 -8.25 7.78
N PHE A 187 14.92 -6.95 8.02
CA PHE A 187 15.32 -5.91 7.09
C PHE A 187 16.82 -5.69 7.10
N ARG A 188 17.36 -5.23 5.97
CA ARG A 188 18.79 -4.94 5.83
C ARG A 188 18.96 -3.47 5.50
N GLN A 189 19.51 -2.70 6.43
CA GLN A 189 20.00 -1.37 6.10
C GLN A 189 21.36 -1.52 5.42
N GLY A 190 21.52 -0.98 4.21
CA GLY A 190 22.71 -1.24 3.42
C GLY A 190 22.77 -0.50 2.08
N PRO A 191 23.76 -0.83 1.22
CA PRO A 191 23.85 -0.24 -0.11
C PRO A 191 22.62 -0.62 -0.95
N ILE A 192 22.37 0.17 -1.99
CA ILE A 192 21.28 -0.05 -2.94
C ILE A 192 21.45 -1.43 -3.58
N SER A 193 20.50 -2.32 -3.35
CA SER A 193 20.45 -3.62 -3.99
C SER A 193 19.98 -3.53 -5.46
N ILE A 194 20.27 -4.54 -6.28
CA ILE A 194 19.83 -4.61 -7.69
C ILE A 194 18.29 -4.64 -7.82
N ALA A 195 17.57 -5.05 -6.76
CA ALA A 195 16.12 -5.01 -6.73
C ALA A 195 15.57 -3.58 -6.88
N PHE A 196 16.29 -2.57 -6.39
CA PHE A 196 15.88 -1.18 -6.45
C PHE A 196 15.80 -0.64 -7.89
N PRO A 197 16.88 -0.65 -8.70
CA PRO A 197 16.79 -0.14 -10.07
C PRO A 197 15.77 -0.92 -10.90
N ILE A 198 15.63 -2.24 -10.72
CA ILE A 198 14.62 -3.04 -11.43
C ILE A 198 13.21 -2.56 -11.08
N SER A 199 12.90 -2.44 -9.79
CA SER A 199 11.56 -2.02 -9.33
C SER A 199 11.21 -0.61 -9.77
N VAL A 200 12.13 0.34 -9.64
CA VAL A 200 11.94 1.73 -10.08
C VAL A 200 11.80 1.83 -11.59
N THR A 201 12.59 1.08 -12.37
CA THR A 201 12.47 1.07 -13.83
C THR A 201 11.10 0.53 -14.25
N ILE A 202 10.64 -0.58 -13.68
CA ILE A 202 9.32 -1.15 -14.01
C ILE A 202 8.20 -0.16 -13.67
N LEU A 203 8.22 0.44 -12.46
CA LEU A 203 7.22 1.45 -12.06
C LEU A 203 7.26 2.70 -12.94
N SER A 204 8.46 3.17 -13.32
CA SER A 204 8.63 4.32 -14.21
C SER A 204 8.13 4.03 -15.62
N VAL A 205 8.43 2.85 -16.16
CA VAL A 205 7.92 2.41 -17.47
C VAL A 205 6.40 2.27 -17.44
N ALA A 206 5.83 1.69 -16.38
CA ALA A 206 4.38 1.61 -16.21
C ALA A 206 3.74 3.01 -16.16
N THR A 207 4.32 3.93 -15.37
CA THR A 207 3.88 5.32 -15.28
C THR A 207 3.90 6.01 -16.65
N LEU A 208 5.01 5.90 -17.39
CA LEU A 208 5.15 6.48 -18.73
C LEU A 208 4.18 5.84 -19.73
N SER A 209 3.96 4.53 -19.63
CA SER A 209 3.02 3.82 -20.49
C SER A 209 1.60 4.31 -20.25
N PHE A 210 1.16 4.46 -18.99
CA PHE A 210 -0.15 5.02 -18.67
C PHE A 210 -0.27 6.49 -19.07
N ALA A 211 0.79 7.28 -18.89
CA ALA A 211 0.82 8.68 -19.33
C ALA A 211 0.73 8.81 -20.86
N ALA A 212 1.35 7.90 -21.61
CA ALA A 212 1.24 7.86 -23.07
C ALA A 212 -0.19 7.54 -23.51
N HIS A 213 -0.86 6.58 -22.85
CA HIS A 213 -2.27 6.26 -23.11
C HIS A 213 -3.21 7.41 -22.71
N LEU A 214 -2.91 8.10 -21.61
CA LEU A 214 -3.66 9.27 -21.16
C LEU A 214 -3.72 10.36 -22.24
N ILE A 215 -2.62 10.56 -22.98
CA ILE A 215 -2.51 11.59 -24.03
C ILE A 215 -3.07 11.11 -25.37
N SER A 216 -3.12 9.80 -25.62
CA SER A 216 -3.52 9.23 -26.92
C SER A 216 -4.99 8.83 -27.03
N VAL A 217 -5.66 8.58 -25.90
CA VAL A 217 -7.06 8.15 -25.87
C VAL A 217 -8.00 9.36 -25.98
N ASN A 218 -9.00 9.24 -26.85
CA ASN A 218 -10.01 10.28 -27.09
C ASN A 218 -11.30 10.11 -26.26
N ASP A 219 -11.48 8.95 -25.62
CA ASP A 219 -12.65 8.68 -24.79
C ASP A 219 -12.49 9.30 -23.39
N PRO A 220 -13.39 10.21 -22.96
CA PRO A 220 -13.26 10.93 -21.70
C PRO A 220 -13.18 10.03 -20.46
N ALA A 221 -13.97 8.94 -20.41
CA ALA A 221 -13.96 8.04 -19.27
C ALA A 221 -12.61 7.32 -19.16
N THR A 222 -12.12 6.80 -20.28
CA THR A 222 -10.85 6.09 -20.35
C THR A 222 -9.66 7.00 -20.01
N THR A 223 -9.71 8.28 -20.43
CA THR A 223 -8.73 9.31 -20.05
C THR A 223 -8.63 9.46 -18.52
N ILE A 224 -9.75 9.50 -17.80
CA ILE A 224 -9.77 9.56 -16.32
C ILE A 224 -9.10 8.34 -15.72
N GLY A 225 -9.42 7.15 -16.23
CA GLY A 225 -8.83 5.90 -15.76
C GLY A 225 -7.31 5.91 -15.86
N PHE A 226 -6.77 6.30 -17.01
CA PHE A 226 -5.32 6.43 -17.18
C PHE A 226 -4.71 7.56 -16.35
N ALA A 227 -5.43 8.64 -16.07
CA ALA A 227 -4.95 9.69 -15.17
C ALA A 227 -4.80 9.18 -13.72
N LEU A 228 -5.77 8.39 -13.23
CA LEU A 228 -5.70 7.72 -11.93
C LEU A 228 -4.52 6.75 -11.87
N LEU A 229 -4.37 5.87 -12.88
CA LEU A 229 -3.29 4.88 -12.93
C LEU A 229 -1.90 5.53 -13.04
N THR A 230 -1.76 6.57 -13.86
CA THR A 230 -0.51 7.32 -14.00
C THR A 230 -0.11 7.93 -12.67
N THR A 231 -1.07 8.55 -11.99
CA THR A 231 -0.83 9.18 -10.68
C THR A 231 -0.46 8.15 -9.63
N LEU A 232 -1.19 7.03 -9.56
CA LEU A 232 -0.93 5.95 -8.61
C LEU A 232 0.44 5.30 -8.84
N ALA A 233 0.79 4.97 -10.10
CA ALA A 233 2.08 4.40 -10.45
C ALA A 233 3.23 5.39 -10.18
N GLY A 234 3.02 6.68 -10.46
CA GLY A 234 3.98 7.74 -10.16
C GLY A 234 4.22 7.90 -8.66
N LEU A 235 3.16 7.85 -7.84
CA LEU A 235 3.27 7.87 -6.37
C LEU A 235 4.01 6.63 -5.85
N ALA A 236 3.72 5.44 -6.38
CA ALA A 236 4.44 4.22 -6.03
C ALA A 236 5.93 4.30 -6.41
N ALA A 237 6.26 4.84 -7.58
CA ALA A 237 7.64 5.08 -8.00
C ALA A 237 8.34 6.07 -7.07
N LEU A 238 7.66 7.16 -6.69
CA LEU A 238 8.18 8.16 -5.76
C LEU A 238 8.45 7.55 -4.37
N GLU A 239 7.54 6.73 -3.86
CA GLU A 239 7.73 5.99 -2.60
C GLU A 239 8.99 5.13 -2.64
N HIS A 240 9.26 4.45 -3.76
CA HIS A 240 10.49 3.70 -3.93
C HIS A 240 11.72 4.60 -3.89
N TRP A 241 11.71 5.72 -4.60
CA TRP A 241 12.79 6.71 -4.54
C TRP A 241 13.07 7.21 -3.13
N LEU A 242 12.05 7.38 -2.28
CA LEU A 242 12.21 7.78 -0.88
C LEU A 242 12.97 6.74 -0.02
N MET A 243 13.05 5.47 -0.44
CA MET A 243 13.87 4.46 0.24
C MET A 243 15.38 4.68 0.03
N VAL A 244 15.77 5.48 -0.96
CA VAL A 244 17.16 5.75 -1.34
C VAL A 244 17.55 7.20 -1.10
N VAL A 245 16.68 8.15 -1.44
CA VAL A 245 16.97 9.58 -1.31
C VAL A 245 16.87 9.98 0.17
N PRO A 246 17.85 10.72 0.73
CA PRO A 246 17.86 11.13 2.13
C PRO A 246 16.91 12.31 2.38
N LEU A 247 15.61 12.13 2.10
CA LEU A 247 14.58 13.08 2.46
C LEU A 247 14.03 12.74 3.85
N PRO A 248 13.75 13.74 4.70
CA PRO A 248 13.11 13.52 5.99
C PRO A 248 11.60 13.29 5.77
N ASP A 249 11.24 12.17 5.15
CA ASP A 249 9.87 11.71 4.95
C ASP A 249 9.04 11.69 6.25
N ALA A 250 9.63 11.34 7.38
CA ALA A 250 9.01 11.41 8.71
C ALA A 250 8.46 12.82 9.04
N LYS A 251 9.01 13.89 8.45
CA LYS A 251 8.48 15.25 8.58
C LYS A 251 7.19 15.46 7.80
N LEU A 252 7.02 14.84 6.63
CA LEU A 252 5.78 14.91 5.84
C LEU A 252 4.62 14.24 6.58
N TRP A 253 4.90 13.24 7.41
CA TRP A 253 3.90 12.49 8.18
C TRP A 253 3.88 12.88 9.67
N ARG A 254 4.67 13.87 10.11
CA ARG A 254 4.84 14.21 11.53
C ARG A 254 3.56 14.67 12.21
N TRP A 255 2.66 15.28 11.45
CA TRP A 255 1.32 15.67 11.89
C TRP A 255 0.41 14.46 12.20
N MET A 256 0.78 13.26 11.75
CA MET A 256 0.11 11.99 12.05
C MET A 256 0.84 11.16 13.12
N LEU A 257 1.99 11.63 13.62
CA LEU A 257 2.71 11.04 14.75
C LEU A 257 2.31 11.77 16.05
N PRO A 258 1.67 11.11 17.03
CA PRO A 258 1.59 11.67 18.38
C PRO A 258 3.01 11.87 18.93
N ALA A 259 3.22 12.94 19.68
CA ALA A 259 4.51 13.21 20.32
C ALA A 259 4.90 12.01 21.19
N THR A 260 6.08 11.43 20.93
CA THR A 260 6.68 10.43 21.80
C THR A 260 6.77 11.05 23.19
N THR A 261 5.97 10.55 24.14
CA THR A 261 6.10 10.95 25.54
C THR A 261 7.40 10.36 26.02
N THR A 262 8.46 11.17 26.03
CA THR A 262 9.73 10.80 26.64
C THR A 262 9.44 10.57 28.12
N HIS A 263 9.32 9.32 28.53
CA HIS A 263 9.41 8.97 29.95
C HIS A 263 10.84 9.33 30.36
N GLN A 264 11.00 10.50 30.98
CA GLN A 264 12.21 10.79 31.73
C GLN A 264 12.22 9.81 32.90
N GLU A 265 13.00 8.73 32.78
CA GLU A 265 13.45 7.99 33.94
C GLU A 265 14.26 8.97 34.80
N GLY A 266 13.66 9.33 35.93
CA GLY A 266 14.31 10.09 36.97
C GLY A 266 15.53 9.33 37.45
N THR A 267 16.70 9.85 37.13
CA THR A 267 17.87 9.70 37.98
C THR A 267 17.56 10.38 39.30
N ASP A 268 17.39 9.60 40.36
CA ASP A 268 17.56 10.10 41.72
C ASP A 268 18.86 9.50 42.32
N PRO A 269 19.61 10.31 43.11
CA PRO A 269 21.02 10.09 43.48
C PRO A 269 21.27 9.07 44.58
#